data_AF-A0A7X7I5X7-F1
#
_entry.id   AF-A0A7X7I5X7-F1
#
_cell.length_a   1.000
_cell.length_b   1.000
_cell.length_c   1.000
_cell.angle_alpha   90.00
_cell.angle_beta   90.00
_cell.angle_gamma   90.00
#
_symmetry.space_group_name_H-M   'P 1'
#
loop_
_entity.id
_entity.type
_entity.pdbx_description
1 polymer ?
#
loop_
_entity_poly.entity_id
_entity_poly.type
_entity_poly.pdbx_seq_one_letter_code
_entity_poly.pdbx_strand_id
1 'polypeptide(L)'
;MKGKRFIVFLIAIFFVVSLGAVAGSWFLFRLYQTLPSLGQMQNIEQSLVSKVFAKDGSLIHEFSVERRFWVSIDKIPVNLQNAVISIEDRMFFKHWGINIHRIFGAVLVNIVRHGYAQGASTLTQQLARNVYLTAESSLIRKIREILTAVQLESCYTKREILELYLNQVYLGAGVYGVEAASEYYFNKHVSELDFNECTILAGLIQLPERYRPDKAANIKRMTSRRNKVIQAMLDMKLIDKETARQTAAIVIEAKHKVKKSGVGAYFTEMVRKYIADRYGDELLYHG
;
A
#
# COMPACT_ATOMS: atom_id res chain seq x y z
N MET A 1 -42.76 -42.61 14.38
CA MET A 1 -42.15 -41.67 15.36
C MET A 1 -40.77 -41.11 14.94
N LYS A 2 -39.90 -41.85 14.22
CA LYS A 2 -38.56 -41.36 13.84
C LYS A 2 -38.57 -40.15 12.87
N GLY A 3 -39.49 -40.12 11.90
CA GLY A 3 -39.59 -39.02 10.92
C GLY A 3 -39.97 -37.65 11.51
N LYS A 4 -40.90 -37.60 12.49
CA LYS A 4 -41.30 -36.34 13.15
C LYS A 4 -40.15 -35.72 13.95
N ARG A 5 -39.35 -36.54 14.64
CA ARG A 5 -38.16 -36.06 15.38
C ARG A 5 -37.06 -35.54 14.45
N PHE A 6 -36.89 -36.16 13.28
CA PHE A 6 -35.96 -35.70 12.25
C PHE A 6 -36.38 -34.37 11.61
N ILE A 7 -37.67 -34.19 11.32
CA ILE A 7 -38.21 -32.92 10.80
C ILE A 7 -38.05 -31.78 11.82
N VAL A 8 -38.36 -32.03 13.10
CA VAL A 8 -38.17 -31.03 14.17
C VAL A 8 -36.69 -30.64 14.30
N PHE A 9 -35.77 -31.60 14.18
CA PHE A 9 -34.33 -31.33 14.20
C PHE A 9 -33.88 -30.44 13.01
N LEU A 10 -34.35 -30.73 11.80
CA LEU A 10 -34.05 -29.91 10.61
C LEU A 10 -34.61 -28.49 10.74
N ILE A 11 -35.83 -28.34 11.27
CA ILE A 11 -36.44 -27.03 11.53
C ILE A 11 -35.61 -26.27 12.57
N ALA A 12 -35.18 -26.92 13.65
CA ALA A 12 -34.33 -26.30 14.66
C ALA A 12 -32.99 -25.82 14.07
N ILE A 13 -32.33 -26.63 13.23
CA ILE A 13 -31.12 -26.22 12.50
C ILE A 13 -31.40 -25.01 11.62
N PHE A 14 -32.49 -25.04 10.83
CA PHE A 14 -32.86 -23.94 9.96
C PHE A 14 -33.07 -22.63 10.74
N PHE A 15 -33.74 -22.69 11.89
CA PHE A 15 -33.93 -21.52 12.76
C PHE A 15 -32.61 -21.01 13.34
N VAL A 16 -31.72 -21.89 13.79
CA VAL A 16 -30.39 -21.49 14.31
C VAL A 16 -29.54 -20.84 13.21
N VAL A 17 -29.51 -21.43 12.01
CA VAL A 17 -28.78 -20.87 10.86
C VAL A 17 -29.38 -19.52 10.44
N SER A 18 -30.71 -19.42 10.38
CA SER A 18 -31.39 -18.17 10.02
C SER A 18 -31.17 -17.08 11.06
N LEU A 19 -31.24 -17.40 12.35
CA LEU A 19 -30.96 -16.46 13.43
C LEU A 19 -29.49 -16.00 13.41
N GLY A 20 -28.56 -16.92 13.14
CA GLY A 20 -27.16 -16.61 12.92
C GLY A 20 -26.94 -15.69 11.72
N ALA A 21 -27.65 -15.91 10.61
CA ALA A 21 -27.59 -15.06 9.43
C ALA A 21 -28.14 -13.65 9.70
N VAL A 22 -29.24 -13.53 10.45
CA VAL A 22 -29.81 -12.23 10.86
C VAL A 22 -28.84 -11.49 11.78
N ALA A 23 -28.33 -12.15 12.82
CA ALA A 23 -27.36 -11.57 13.74
C ALA A 23 -26.06 -11.14 13.03
N GLY A 24 -25.56 -11.97 12.12
CA GLY A 24 -24.40 -11.66 11.28
C GLY A 24 -24.65 -10.48 10.35
N SER A 25 -25.82 -10.42 9.71
CA SER A 25 -26.21 -9.30 8.84
C SER A 25 -26.33 -8.00 9.63
N TRP A 26 -26.92 -8.04 10.83
CA TRP A 26 -27.00 -6.89 11.73
C TRP A 26 -25.61 -6.41 12.18
N PHE A 27 -24.71 -7.34 12.51
CA PHE A 27 -23.32 -7.00 12.86
C PHE A 27 -22.58 -6.34 11.68
N LEU A 28 -22.69 -6.90 10.46
CA LEU A 28 -22.09 -6.31 9.27
C LEU A 28 -22.67 -4.92 8.95
N PHE A 29 -23.97 -4.74 9.13
CA PHE A 29 -24.62 -3.43 8.96
C PHE A 29 -24.10 -2.40 9.96
N ARG A 30 -23.94 -2.79 11.24
CA ARG A 30 -23.32 -1.94 12.26
C ARG A 30 -21.89 -1.58 11.90
N LEU A 31 -21.11 -2.54 11.39
CA LEU A 31 -19.75 -2.31 10.95
C LEU A 31 -19.69 -1.35 9.75
N TYR A 32 -20.60 -1.53 8.78
CA TYR A 32 -20.73 -0.66 7.61
C TYR A 32 -21.03 0.79 7.99
N GLN A 33 -21.86 1.01 9.01
CA GLN A 33 -22.15 2.36 9.52
C GLN A 33 -20.96 3.05 10.18
N THR A 34 -19.91 2.31 10.57
CA THR A 34 -18.67 2.88 11.13
C THR A 34 -17.60 3.17 10.08
N LEU A 35 -17.86 2.84 8.81
CA LEU A 35 -16.96 3.17 7.70
C LEU A 35 -17.08 4.68 7.39
N PRO A 36 -16.00 5.34 6.91
CA PRO A 36 -16.04 6.70 6.42
C PRO A 36 -17.13 6.85 5.37
N SER A 37 -17.76 8.02 5.38
CA SER A 37 -18.75 8.34 4.35
C SER A 37 -18.10 8.40 2.97
N LEU A 38 -18.89 8.16 1.92
CA LEU A 38 -18.40 8.26 0.53
C LEU A 38 -17.80 9.65 0.22
N GLY A 39 -18.32 10.71 0.83
CA GLY A 39 -17.77 12.07 0.70
C GLY A 39 -16.40 12.26 1.36
N GLN A 40 -16.15 11.58 2.49
CA GLN A 40 -14.80 11.54 3.12
C GLN A 40 -13.84 10.68 2.30
N MET A 41 -14.32 9.65 1.62
CA MET A 41 -13.50 8.86 0.72
C MET A 41 -13.12 9.62 -0.55
N GLN A 42 -13.96 10.53 -1.04
CA GLN A 42 -13.66 11.37 -2.21
C GLN A 42 -12.56 12.41 -1.96
N ASN A 43 -12.38 12.81 -0.70
CA ASN A 43 -11.39 13.79 -0.24
C ASN A 43 -10.48 13.15 0.81
N ILE A 44 -9.71 12.13 0.42
CA ILE A 44 -8.65 11.60 1.30
C ILE A 44 -7.62 12.71 1.48
N GLU A 45 -7.73 13.47 2.58
CA GLU A 45 -6.72 14.45 2.98
C GLU A 45 -5.40 13.72 3.18
N GLN A 46 -4.36 14.22 2.53
CA GLN A 46 -3.05 13.61 2.54
C GLN A 46 -2.13 14.49 3.35
N SER A 47 -1.51 13.94 4.39
CA SER A 47 -0.40 14.60 5.06
C SER A 47 0.73 14.81 4.05
N LEU A 48 0.95 16.06 3.64
CA LEU A 48 2.04 16.45 2.73
C LEU A 48 3.22 17.01 3.53
N VAL A 49 4.37 17.10 2.88
CA VAL A 49 5.61 17.63 3.49
C VAL A 49 5.65 19.15 3.40
N SER A 50 5.83 19.81 4.53
CA SER A 50 6.16 21.24 4.57
C SER A 50 7.66 21.46 4.32
N LYS A 51 8.01 22.26 3.31
CA LYS A 51 9.41 22.56 2.95
C LYS A 51 9.83 23.95 3.44
N VAL A 52 11.01 24.05 4.04
CA VAL A 52 11.65 25.32 4.43
C VAL A 52 12.79 25.61 3.47
N PHE A 53 12.68 26.71 2.72
CA PHE A 53 13.71 27.17 1.79
C PHE A 53 14.48 28.37 2.36
N ALA A 54 15.76 28.47 2.03
CA ALA A 54 16.57 29.65 2.24
C ALA A 54 16.21 30.73 1.20
N LYS A 55 16.69 31.96 1.44
CA LYS A 55 16.48 33.09 0.53
C LYS A 55 17.03 32.84 -0.88
N ASP A 56 18.05 31.99 -1.01
CA ASP A 56 18.65 31.58 -2.28
C ASP A 56 17.90 30.42 -2.98
N GLY A 57 16.78 29.95 -2.39
CA GLY A 57 16.00 28.84 -2.91
C GLY A 57 16.53 27.45 -2.53
N SER A 58 17.61 27.35 -1.77
CA SER A 58 18.10 26.06 -1.28
C SER A 58 17.19 25.49 -0.18
N LEU A 59 16.95 24.18 -0.21
CA LEU A 59 16.15 23.50 0.81
C LEU A 59 16.94 23.42 2.12
N ILE A 60 16.44 24.06 3.18
CA ILE A 60 17.01 24.02 4.54
C ILE A 60 16.48 22.78 5.27
N HIS A 61 15.16 22.57 5.27
CA HIS A 61 14.53 21.51 6.05
C HIS A 61 13.16 21.09 5.53
N GLU A 62 12.69 19.93 5.98
CA GLU A 62 11.38 19.37 5.68
C GLU A 62 10.71 18.98 7.00
N PHE A 63 9.52 19.52 7.27
CA PHE A 63 8.66 19.07 8.37
C PHE A 63 7.60 18.11 7.80
N SER A 64 7.60 16.88 8.29
CA SER A 64 6.58 15.90 7.94
C SER A 64 6.54 14.77 8.95
N VAL A 65 5.35 14.28 9.30
CA VAL A 65 5.20 12.98 9.96
C VAL A 65 5.45 11.85 8.94
N GLU A 66 5.00 12.04 7.70
CA GLU A 66 5.21 11.13 6.57
C GLU A 66 5.78 11.89 5.38
N ARG A 67 6.93 11.47 4.83
CA ARG A 67 7.52 12.16 3.67
C ARG A 67 6.79 11.74 2.38
N ARG A 68 5.75 12.51 2.00
CA ARG A 68 4.89 12.27 0.82
C ARG A 68 4.89 13.43 -0.17
N PHE A 69 5.10 13.11 -1.44
CA PHE A 69 4.91 14.04 -2.56
C PHE A 69 3.89 13.43 -3.53
N TRP A 70 2.81 14.18 -3.80
CA TRP A 70 1.79 13.74 -4.75
C TRP A 70 2.32 13.83 -6.17
N VAL A 71 2.15 12.75 -6.92
CA VAL A 71 2.46 12.67 -8.35
C VAL A 71 1.29 12.02 -9.08
N SER A 72 0.84 12.67 -10.16
CA SER A 72 -0.21 12.11 -11.02
C SER A 72 0.29 10.84 -11.71
N ILE A 73 -0.61 9.88 -11.92
CA ILE A 73 -0.36 8.57 -12.52
C ILE A 73 0.33 8.68 -13.88
N ASP A 74 0.08 9.76 -14.63
CA ASP A 74 0.67 9.96 -15.96
C ASP A 74 2.16 10.32 -15.90
N LYS A 75 2.65 10.81 -14.75
CA LYS A 75 4.08 11.04 -14.50
C LYS A 75 4.77 9.80 -13.94
N ILE A 76 4.02 8.80 -13.47
CA ILE A 76 4.58 7.55 -12.96
C ILE A 76 4.89 6.63 -14.14
N PRO A 77 6.13 6.13 -14.30
CA PRO A 77 6.47 5.24 -15.41
C PRO A 77 5.53 4.03 -15.50
N VAL A 78 5.08 3.72 -16.72
CA VAL A 78 4.26 2.54 -17.00
C VAL A 78 4.93 1.25 -16.50
N ASN A 79 6.27 1.20 -16.58
CA ASN A 79 7.06 0.10 -16.03
C ASN A 79 6.87 -0.08 -14.52
N LEU A 80 6.82 1.01 -13.74
CA LEU A 80 6.58 0.94 -12.30
C LEU A 80 5.14 0.52 -12.01
N GLN A 81 4.15 1.09 -12.72
CA GLN A 81 2.75 0.70 -12.60
C GLN A 81 2.57 -0.81 -12.85
N ASN A 82 3.14 -1.29 -13.95
CA ASN A 82 3.12 -2.70 -14.34
C ASN A 82 3.87 -3.60 -13.36
N ALA A 83 5.02 -3.16 -12.85
CA ALA A 83 5.79 -3.90 -11.85
C ALA A 83 4.95 -4.12 -10.58
N VAL A 84 4.32 -3.06 -10.05
CA VAL A 84 3.46 -3.13 -8.87
C VAL A 84 2.25 -4.04 -9.12
N ILE A 85 1.51 -3.82 -10.22
CA ILE A 85 0.36 -4.66 -10.58
C ILE A 85 0.76 -6.13 -10.69
N SER A 86 1.88 -6.43 -11.37
CA SER A 86 2.29 -7.82 -11.63
C SER A 86 2.63 -8.61 -10.37
N ILE A 87 3.24 -7.97 -9.37
CA ILE A 87 3.69 -8.64 -8.15
C ILE A 87 2.64 -8.60 -7.05
N GLU A 88 1.84 -7.53 -6.95
CA GLU A 88 0.85 -7.36 -5.88
C GLU A 88 -0.54 -7.84 -6.29
N ASP A 89 -0.96 -7.63 -7.55
CA ASP A 89 -2.33 -7.91 -7.99
C ASP A 89 -2.52 -8.11 -9.51
N ARG A 90 -2.14 -9.30 -10.01
CA ARG A 90 -2.17 -9.63 -11.46
C ARG A 90 -3.52 -9.47 -12.16
N MET A 91 -4.62 -9.46 -11.40
CA MET A 91 -5.97 -9.30 -11.92
C MET A 91 -6.58 -7.94 -11.56
N PHE A 92 -5.76 -6.95 -11.20
CA PHE A 92 -6.21 -5.64 -10.70
C PHE A 92 -7.36 -5.03 -11.52
N PHE A 93 -7.26 -5.05 -12.84
CA PHE A 93 -8.28 -4.51 -13.75
C PHE A 93 -9.50 -5.41 -13.98
N LYS A 94 -9.50 -6.64 -13.45
CA LYS A 94 -10.53 -7.67 -13.68
C LYS A 94 -11.43 -7.95 -12.49
N HIS A 95 -11.20 -7.31 -11.35
CA HIS A 95 -12.02 -7.46 -10.15
C HIS A 95 -12.48 -6.11 -9.59
N TRP A 96 -13.47 -6.12 -8.71
CA TRP A 96 -14.01 -4.94 -8.05
C TRP A 96 -13.59 -4.92 -6.58
N GLY A 97 -12.34 -4.57 -6.30
CA GLY A 97 -11.78 -4.52 -4.94
C GLY A 97 -11.42 -5.87 -4.30
N ILE A 98 -12.07 -6.97 -4.70
CA ILE A 98 -11.83 -8.30 -4.11
C ILE A 98 -11.56 -9.32 -5.21
N ASN A 99 -10.45 -10.06 -5.09
CA ASN A 99 -10.13 -11.15 -6.01
C ASN A 99 -10.57 -12.50 -5.43
N ILE A 100 -11.76 -12.94 -5.83
CA ILE A 100 -12.38 -14.19 -5.38
C ILE A 100 -11.52 -15.41 -5.75
N HIS A 101 -10.90 -15.42 -6.94
CA HIS A 101 -10.02 -16.51 -7.37
C HIS A 101 -8.79 -16.65 -6.46
N ARG A 102 -8.17 -15.52 -6.08
CA ARG A 102 -7.05 -15.53 -5.11
C ARG A 102 -7.48 -16.01 -3.74
N ILE A 103 -8.68 -15.67 -3.29
CA ILE A 103 -9.22 -16.14 -2.00
C ILE A 103 -9.39 -17.66 -2.02
N PHE A 104 -10.09 -18.22 -3.01
CA PHE A 104 -10.27 -19.67 -3.10
C PHE A 104 -8.94 -20.41 -3.26
N GLY A 105 -8.04 -19.91 -4.12
CA GLY A 105 -6.70 -20.48 -4.28
C GLY A 105 -5.90 -20.45 -2.97
N ALA A 106 -5.94 -19.35 -2.23
CA ALA A 106 -5.27 -19.22 -0.94
C ALA A 106 -5.84 -20.19 0.11
N VAL A 107 -7.16 -20.37 0.18
CA VAL A 107 -7.80 -21.33 1.09
C VAL A 107 -7.34 -22.76 0.77
N LEU A 108 -7.35 -23.16 -0.50
CA LEU A 108 -6.88 -24.48 -0.92
C LEU A 108 -5.40 -24.70 -0.54
N VAL A 109 -4.54 -23.72 -0.80
CA VAL A 109 -3.12 -23.79 -0.44
C VAL A 109 -2.93 -23.86 1.08
N ASN A 110 -3.70 -23.12 1.87
CA ASN A 110 -3.61 -23.13 3.33
C ASN A 110 -4.00 -24.49 3.92
N ILE A 111 -5.06 -25.12 3.37
CA ILE A 111 -5.50 -26.45 3.78
C ILE A 111 -4.43 -27.50 3.45
N VAL A 112 -3.80 -27.40 2.27
CA VAL A 112 -2.78 -28.37 1.83
C VAL A 112 -1.43 -28.16 2.54
N ARG A 113 -1.00 -26.92 2.75
CA ARG A 113 0.36 -26.58 3.22
C ARG A 113 0.46 -26.20 4.70
N HIS A 114 -0.63 -26.24 5.47
CA HIS A 114 -0.68 -25.84 6.89
C HIS A 114 -0.02 -24.47 7.16
N GLY A 115 -0.08 -23.56 6.18
CA GLY A 115 0.58 -22.25 6.24
C GLY A 115 -0.41 -21.12 5.97
N TYR A 116 -0.04 -19.89 6.34
CA TYR A 116 -0.79 -18.69 5.96
C TYR A 116 -0.35 -18.24 4.57
N ALA A 117 -1.25 -18.30 3.59
CA ALA A 117 -1.04 -17.75 2.26
C ALA A 117 -0.87 -16.23 2.35
N GLN A 118 0.39 -15.77 2.32
CA GLN A 118 0.70 -14.38 2.04
C GLN A 118 0.25 -14.06 0.60
N GLY A 119 -0.44 -12.93 0.43
CA GLY A 119 -0.83 -12.44 -0.89
C GLY A 119 -2.22 -12.84 -1.37
N ALA A 120 -3.21 -12.96 -0.49
CA ALA A 120 -4.62 -12.98 -0.91
C ALA A 120 -5.24 -11.58 -1.08
N SER A 121 -4.57 -10.52 -0.58
CA SER A 121 -5.12 -9.16 -0.60
C SER A 121 -4.87 -8.46 -1.94
N THR A 122 -5.86 -7.73 -2.42
CA THR A 122 -5.79 -6.88 -3.63
C THR A 122 -5.14 -5.53 -3.33
N LEU A 123 -4.74 -4.78 -4.37
CA LEU A 123 -4.23 -3.41 -4.20
C LEU A 123 -5.24 -2.51 -3.50
N THR A 124 -6.52 -2.60 -3.89
CA THR A 124 -7.61 -1.82 -3.28
C THR A 124 -7.80 -2.16 -1.80
N GLN A 125 -7.68 -3.43 -1.41
CA GLN A 125 -7.71 -3.83 0.01
C GLN A 125 -6.50 -3.33 0.79
N GLN A 126 -5.32 -3.32 0.16
CA GLN A 126 -4.12 -2.75 0.78
C GLN A 126 -4.27 -1.23 0.97
N LEU A 127 -4.82 -0.51 -0.02
CA LEU A 127 -5.15 0.91 0.09
C LEU A 127 -6.14 1.16 1.23
N ALA A 128 -7.23 0.39 1.27
CA ALA A 128 -8.25 0.48 2.31
C ALA A 128 -7.69 0.24 3.73
N ARG A 129 -6.64 -0.56 3.89
CA ARG A 129 -6.01 -0.81 5.19
C ARG A 129 -5.43 0.46 5.81
N ASN A 130 -4.88 1.35 4.99
CA ASN A 130 -4.21 2.55 5.49
C ASN A 130 -5.19 3.60 6.05
N VAL A 131 -6.48 3.49 5.67
CA VAL A 131 -7.55 4.36 6.19
C VAL A 131 -7.93 4.03 7.63
N TYR A 132 -7.64 2.81 8.11
CA TYR A 132 -7.98 2.37 9.47
C TYR A 132 -6.75 1.93 10.25
N LEU A 133 -6.15 2.89 10.95
CA LEU A 133 -5.13 2.63 11.96
C LEU A 133 -5.81 2.40 13.31
N THR A 134 -6.48 1.25 13.49
CA THR A 134 -7.13 0.91 14.77
C THR A 134 -6.55 -0.36 15.39
N ALA A 135 -6.55 -0.41 16.73
CA ALA A 135 -6.12 -1.56 17.55
C ALA A 135 -7.17 -2.70 17.56
N GLU A 136 -7.79 -2.98 16.42
CA GLU A 136 -8.87 -3.96 16.29
C GLU A 136 -8.36 -5.39 16.02
N SER A 137 -9.20 -6.38 16.35
CA SER A 137 -9.00 -7.78 15.97
C SER A 137 -8.76 -7.90 14.45
N SER A 138 -7.80 -8.76 14.08
CA SER A 138 -7.37 -8.93 12.68
C SER A 138 -8.51 -9.33 11.73
N LEU A 139 -9.53 -10.04 12.22
CA LEU A 139 -10.70 -10.43 11.44
C LEU A 139 -11.64 -9.25 11.17
N ILE A 140 -11.96 -8.45 12.20
CA ILE A 140 -12.84 -7.27 12.08
C ILE A 140 -12.20 -6.26 11.14
N ARG A 141 -10.90 -5.99 11.33
CA ARG A 141 -10.12 -5.14 10.43
C ARG A 141 -10.17 -5.67 9.00
N LYS A 142 -10.06 -6.99 8.79
CA LYS A 142 -10.12 -7.56 7.45
C LYS A 142 -11.48 -7.39 6.78
N ILE A 143 -12.58 -7.50 7.52
CA ILE A 143 -13.92 -7.23 6.98
C ILE A 143 -14.04 -5.75 6.60
N ARG A 144 -13.52 -4.82 7.42
CA ARG A 144 -13.50 -3.39 7.07
C ARG A 144 -12.67 -3.09 5.83
N GLU A 145 -11.49 -3.71 5.68
CA GLU A 145 -10.68 -3.60 4.45
C GLU A 145 -11.49 -4.02 3.21
N ILE A 146 -12.25 -5.11 3.30
CA ILE A 146 -13.08 -5.63 2.21
C ILE A 146 -14.20 -4.66 1.87
N LEU A 147 -14.98 -4.21 2.85
CA LEU A 147 -16.09 -3.29 2.63
C LEU A 147 -15.63 -1.94 2.08
N THR A 148 -14.54 -1.40 2.63
CA THR A 148 -13.94 -0.14 2.17
C THR A 148 -13.37 -0.27 0.77
N ALA A 149 -12.74 -1.40 0.43
CA ALA A 149 -12.25 -1.63 -0.92
C ALA A 149 -13.40 -1.60 -1.95
N VAL A 150 -14.56 -2.17 -1.61
CA VAL A 150 -15.74 -2.11 -2.48
C VAL A 150 -16.27 -0.67 -2.62
N GLN A 151 -16.28 0.10 -1.53
CA GLN A 151 -16.67 1.51 -1.57
C GLN A 151 -15.71 2.35 -2.41
N LEU A 152 -14.39 2.19 -2.24
CA LEU A 152 -13.39 2.87 -3.06
C LEU A 152 -13.59 2.59 -4.56
N GLU A 153 -13.87 1.35 -4.93
CA GLU A 153 -14.11 0.96 -6.33
C GLU A 153 -15.42 1.54 -6.89
N SER A 154 -16.37 1.89 -6.04
CA SER A 154 -17.59 2.60 -6.45
C SER A 154 -17.39 4.11 -6.64
N CYS A 155 -16.35 4.69 -6.04
CA CYS A 155 -16.06 6.11 -6.11
C CYS A 155 -14.94 6.46 -7.09
N TYR A 156 -14.00 5.54 -7.30
CA TYR A 156 -12.78 5.76 -8.06
C TYR A 156 -12.61 4.73 -9.17
N THR A 157 -12.10 5.19 -10.30
CA THR A 157 -11.64 4.34 -11.38
C THR A 157 -10.39 3.55 -10.95
N LYS A 158 -10.09 2.46 -11.67
CA LYS A 158 -8.87 1.67 -11.44
C LYS A 158 -7.59 2.49 -11.53
N ARG A 159 -7.56 3.49 -12.43
CA ARG A 159 -6.39 4.37 -12.58
C ARG A 159 -6.22 5.26 -11.36
N GLU A 160 -7.29 5.85 -10.85
CA GLU A 160 -7.27 6.67 -9.63
C GLU A 160 -6.92 5.84 -8.39
N ILE A 161 -7.45 4.62 -8.27
CA ILE A 161 -7.06 3.71 -7.18
C ILE A 161 -5.57 3.40 -7.21
N LEU A 162 -5.01 3.14 -8.39
CA LEU A 162 -3.58 2.91 -8.54
C LEU A 162 -2.77 4.17 -8.21
N GLU A 163 -3.23 5.35 -8.65
CA GLU A 163 -2.61 6.63 -8.31
C GLU A 163 -2.58 6.86 -6.79
N LEU A 164 -3.73 6.74 -6.12
CA LEU A 164 -3.85 6.84 -4.67
C LEU A 164 -2.92 5.86 -3.97
N TYR A 165 -2.91 4.59 -4.40
CA TYR A 165 -2.06 3.57 -3.84
C TYR A 165 -0.56 3.91 -3.97
N LEU A 166 -0.11 4.28 -5.17
CA LEU A 166 1.30 4.57 -5.42
C LEU A 166 1.78 5.83 -4.71
N ASN A 167 0.89 6.76 -4.37
CA ASN A 167 1.21 7.95 -3.59
C ASN A 167 1.16 7.71 -2.07
N GLN A 168 0.47 6.67 -1.60
CA GLN A 168 0.28 6.42 -0.17
C GLN A 168 1.08 5.24 0.38
N VAL A 169 1.56 4.34 -0.48
CA VAL A 169 2.23 3.12 -0.02
C VAL A 169 3.52 3.43 0.75
N TYR A 170 3.68 2.80 1.92
CA TYR A 170 4.91 2.90 2.69
C TYR A 170 6.04 2.13 2.01
N LEU A 171 7.15 2.80 1.74
CA LEU A 171 8.30 2.22 1.01
C LEU A 171 9.57 2.12 1.87
N GLY A 172 9.44 2.36 3.18
CA GLY A 172 10.51 2.18 4.15
C GLY A 172 11.19 3.51 4.51
N ALA A 173 11.97 3.50 5.60
CA ALA A 173 12.73 4.68 6.06
C ALA A 173 11.87 5.93 6.35
N GLY A 174 10.59 5.77 6.70
CA GLY A 174 9.66 6.90 6.89
C GLY A 174 9.16 7.54 5.59
N VAL A 175 9.41 6.90 4.44
CA VAL A 175 9.06 7.42 3.12
C VAL A 175 7.77 6.78 2.61
N TYR A 176 6.85 7.63 2.15
CA TYR A 176 5.53 7.24 1.66
C TYR A 176 5.33 7.77 0.24
N GLY A 177 4.87 6.88 -0.64
CA GLY A 177 4.67 7.20 -2.05
C GLY A 177 5.92 7.08 -2.91
N VAL A 178 5.71 6.78 -4.19
CA VAL A 178 6.78 6.44 -5.13
C VAL A 178 7.70 7.61 -5.47
N GLU A 179 7.20 8.86 -5.46
CA GLU A 179 8.02 10.05 -5.73
C GLU A 179 9.05 10.26 -4.63
N ALA A 180 8.60 10.30 -3.38
CA ALA A 180 9.49 10.47 -2.24
C ALA A 180 10.49 9.31 -2.12
N ALA A 181 10.08 8.08 -2.46
CA ALA A 181 10.96 6.91 -2.47
C ALA A 181 12.00 6.98 -3.61
N SER A 182 11.60 7.46 -4.79
CA SER A 182 12.51 7.70 -5.91
C SER A 182 13.61 8.69 -5.53
N GLU A 183 13.23 9.84 -4.96
CA GLU A 183 14.18 10.82 -4.46
C GLU A 183 15.09 10.26 -3.35
N TYR A 184 14.52 9.44 -2.45
CA TYR A 184 15.25 8.89 -1.32
C TYR A 184 16.30 7.86 -1.76
N TYR A 185 15.91 6.86 -2.57
CA TYR A 185 16.76 5.73 -2.94
C TYR A 185 17.65 6.00 -4.17
N PHE A 186 17.18 6.80 -5.14
CA PHE A 186 17.86 6.98 -6.43
C PHE A 186 18.26 8.43 -6.72
N ASN A 187 17.76 9.39 -5.94
CA ASN A 187 17.99 10.82 -6.16
C ASN A 187 17.52 11.26 -7.57
N LYS A 188 16.33 10.78 -7.95
CA LYS A 188 15.66 11.03 -9.24
C LYS A 188 14.18 11.33 -9.00
N HIS A 189 13.55 12.07 -9.88
CA HIS A 189 12.09 12.11 -9.95
C HIS A 189 11.54 10.75 -10.39
N VAL A 190 10.33 10.38 -9.97
CA VAL A 190 9.76 9.05 -10.32
C VAL A 190 9.69 8.83 -11.83
N SER A 191 9.47 9.91 -12.59
CA SER A 191 9.39 9.90 -14.05
C SER A 191 10.71 9.54 -14.74
N GLU A 192 11.84 9.65 -14.03
CA GLU A 192 13.19 9.40 -14.55
C GLU A 192 13.71 8.01 -14.20
N LEU A 193 12.92 7.20 -13.50
CA LEU A 193 13.31 5.87 -13.07
C LEU A 193 13.50 4.94 -14.27
N ASP A 194 14.63 4.22 -14.26
CA ASP A 194 14.84 3.14 -15.20
C ASP A 194 14.04 1.88 -14.80
N PHE A 195 14.05 0.89 -15.68
CA PHE A 195 13.31 -0.36 -15.47
C PHE A 195 13.77 -1.12 -14.21
N ASN A 196 15.08 -1.17 -13.94
CA ASN A 196 15.60 -1.85 -12.76
C ASN A 196 15.14 -1.14 -11.47
N GLU A 197 15.24 0.18 -11.43
CA GLU A 197 14.79 1.00 -10.30
C GLU A 197 13.28 0.86 -10.06
N CYS A 198 12.47 0.81 -11.12
CA CYS A 198 11.03 0.52 -11.04
C CYS A 198 10.77 -0.85 -10.36
N THR A 199 11.50 -1.89 -10.76
CA THR A 199 11.34 -3.23 -10.16
C THR A 199 11.83 -3.29 -8.70
N ILE A 200 12.80 -2.44 -8.33
CA ILE A 200 13.25 -2.31 -6.94
C ILE A 200 12.15 -1.66 -6.09
N LEU A 201 11.56 -0.53 -6.53
CA LEU A 201 10.48 0.12 -5.79
C LEU A 201 9.27 -0.79 -5.60
N ALA A 202 8.82 -1.46 -6.66
CA ALA A 202 7.73 -2.42 -6.57
C ALA A 202 8.05 -3.59 -5.61
N GLY A 203 9.32 -3.99 -5.53
CA GLY A 203 9.78 -5.03 -4.61
C GLY A 203 9.67 -4.64 -3.13
N LEU A 204 9.81 -3.35 -2.81
CA LEU A 204 9.80 -2.85 -1.42
C LEU A 204 8.44 -3.05 -0.74
N ILE A 205 7.35 -2.88 -1.47
CA ILE A 205 5.97 -2.86 -0.96
C ILE A 205 5.66 -3.98 0.04
N GLN A 206 6.09 -5.21 -0.25
CA GLN A 206 5.76 -6.37 0.58
C GLN A 206 6.36 -6.30 1.99
N LEU A 207 7.62 -5.89 2.10
CA LEU A 207 8.35 -5.79 3.39
C LEU A 207 9.33 -4.61 3.34
N PRO A 208 8.83 -3.37 3.42
CA PRO A 208 9.62 -2.18 3.09
C PRO A 208 10.94 -2.10 3.87
N GLU A 209 10.92 -2.29 5.18
CA GLU A 209 12.13 -2.23 6.02
C GLU A 209 13.13 -3.38 5.76
N ARG A 210 12.65 -4.56 5.36
CA ARG A 210 13.51 -5.75 5.15
C ARG A 210 14.13 -5.78 3.75
N TYR A 211 13.58 -5.01 2.82
CA TYR A 211 14.02 -4.94 1.43
C TYR A 211 14.70 -3.63 1.06
N ARG A 212 14.73 -2.65 1.97
CA ARG A 212 15.50 -1.40 1.85
C ARG A 212 16.85 -1.55 1.11
N PRO A 213 17.03 -0.97 -0.09
CA PRO A 213 18.26 -1.10 -0.88
C PRO A 213 19.40 -0.24 -0.35
N ASP A 214 19.13 0.72 0.54
CA ASP A 214 20.11 1.57 1.20
C ASP A 214 20.89 0.83 2.32
N LYS A 215 20.47 -0.38 2.69
CA LYS A 215 21.12 -1.19 3.73
C LYS A 215 21.87 -2.37 3.10
N ALA A 216 23.19 -2.40 3.27
CA ALA A 216 24.05 -3.49 2.76
C ALA A 216 23.56 -4.89 3.19
N ALA A 217 23.11 -5.04 4.45
CA ALA A 217 22.58 -6.30 4.99
C ALA A 217 21.28 -6.78 4.31
N ASN A 218 20.58 -5.92 3.57
CA ASN A 218 19.34 -6.23 2.88
C ASN A 218 19.54 -6.59 1.41
N ILE A 219 20.69 -6.25 0.80
CA ILE A 219 20.90 -6.37 -0.66
C ILE A 219 20.56 -7.75 -1.20
N LYS A 220 21.03 -8.83 -0.56
CA LYS A 220 20.70 -10.20 -0.99
C LYS A 220 19.19 -10.47 -1.02
N ARG A 221 18.47 -10.00 0.00
CA ARG A 221 17.01 -10.12 0.09
C ARG A 221 16.30 -9.27 -0.96
N MET A 222 16.76 -8.03 -1.15
CA MET A 222 16.22 -7.11 -2.14
C MET A 222 16.43 -7.65 -3.56
N THR A 223 17.62 -8.14 -3.91
CA THR A 223 17.90 -8.74 -5.23
C THR A 223 16.97 -9.92 -5.50
N SER A 224 16.80 -10.82 -4.53
CA SER A 224 15.86 -11.95 -4.68
C SER A 224 14.42 -11.47 -4.87
N ARG A 225 13.99 -10.44 -4.13
CA ARG A 225 12.64 -9.87 -4.26
C ARG A 225 12.45 -9.16 -5.60
N ARG A 226 13.39 -8.33 -6.04
CA ARG A 226 13.38 -7.68 -7.36
C ARG A 226 13.25 -8.71 -8.48
N ASN A 227 14.02 -9.80 -8.41
CA ASN A 227 13.96 -10.84 -9.44
C ASN A 227 12.60 -11.56 -9.46
N LYS A 228 11.87 -11.63 -8.34
CA LYS A 228 10.47 -12.09 -8.33
C LYS A 228 9.52 -11.11 -9.01
N VAL A 229 9.74 -9.80 -8.87
CA VAL A 229 8.98 -8.77 -9.61
C VAL A 229 9.22 -8.92 -11.11
N ILE A 230 10.49 -9.01 -11.53
CA ILE A 230 10.87 -9.21 -12.94
C ILE A 230 10.20 -10.49 -13.50
N GLN A 231 10.26 -11.60 -12.75
CA GLN A 231 9.60 -12.83 -13.16
C GLN A 231 8.07 -12.66 -13.26
N ALA A 232 7.44 -11.94 -12.34
CA ALA A 232 6.00 -11.70 -12.40
C ALA A 232 5.60 -10.85 -13.63
N MET A 233 6.42 -9.87 -14.00
CA MET A 233 6.23 -9.09 -15.23
C MET A 233 6.40 -9.96 -16.48
N LEU A 234 7.41 -10.84 -16.49
CA LEU A 234 7.65 -11.79 -17.59
C LEU A 234 6.49 -12.78 -17.74
N ASP A 235 5.97 -13.33 -16.64
CA ASP A 235 4.81 -14.24 -16.65
C ASP A 235 3.56 -13.58 -17.24
N MET A 236 3.40 -12.28 -16.98
CA MET A 236 2.32 -11.45 -17.53
C MET A 236 2.61 -10.94 -18.96
N LYS A 237 3.74 -11.32 -19.54
CA LYS A 237 4.21 -10.90 -20.88
C LYS A 237 4.35 -9.38 -21.03
N LEU A 238 4.68 -8.68 -19.93
CA LEU A 238 4.91 -7.24 -19.91
C LEU A 238 6.34 -6.88 -20.35
N ILE A 239 7.23 -7.87 -20.34
CA ILE A 239 8.62 -7.78 -20.80
C ILE A 239 9.00 -9.08 -21.53
N ASP A 240 10.05 -9.02 -22.34
CA ASP A 240 10.64 -10.21 -22.96
C ASP A 240 11.70 -10.88 -22.04
N LYS A 241 12.14 -12.08 -22.42
CA LYS A 241 13.10 -12.89 -21.65
C LYS A 241 14.49 -12.24 -21.57
N GLU A 242 14.90 -11.52 -22.60
CA GLU A 242 16.22 -10.90 -22.65
C GLU A 242 16.27 -9.69 -21.72
N THR A 243 15.27 -8.82 -21.78
CA THR A 243 15.08 -7.72 -20.83
C THR A 243 15.07 -8.22 -19.39
N ALA A 244 14.34 -9.32 -19.11
CA ALA A 244 14.31 -9.94 -17.79
C ALA A 244 15.70 -10.42 -17.34
N ARG A 245 16.43 -11.11 -18.22
CA ARG A 245 17.78 -11.65 -17.95
C ARG A 245 18.80 -10.53 -17.69
N GLN A 246 18.82 -9.51 -18.55
CA GLN A 246 19.73 -8.38 -18.43
C GLN A 246 19.48 -7.61 -17.13
N THR A 247 18.22 -7.32 -16.82
CA THR A 247 17.86 -6.59 -15.59
C THR A 247 18.18 -7.39 -14.34
N ALA A 248 17.91 -8.70 -14.33
CA ALA A 248 18.21 -9.56 -13.19
C ALA A 248 19.73 -9.67 -12.90
N ALA A 249 20.58 -9.45 -13.92
CA ALA A 249 22.03 -9.45 -13.79
C ALA A 249 22.60 -8.16 -13.17
N ILE A 250 21.83 -7.07 -13.14
CA ILE A 250 22.27 -5.80 -12.52
C ILE A 250 22.43 -6.01 -11.02
N VAL A 251 23.61 -5.66 -10.49
CA VAL A 251 23.91 -5.70 -9.06
C VAL A 251 23.27 -4.49 -8.37
N ILE A 252 22.57 -4.73 -7.26
CA ILE A 252 22.05 -3.65 -6.42
C ILE A 252 23.16 -3.23 -5.46
N GLU A 253 23.61 -2.00 -5.59
CA GLU A 253 24.60 -1.41 -4.68
C GLU A 253 23.90 -0.60 -3.59
N ALA A 254 24.34 -0.78 -2.34
CA ALA A 254 23.83 0.01 -1.22
C ALA A 254 24.43 1.42 -1.26
N LYS A 255 23.69 2.37 -1.85
CA LYS A 255 24.05 3.78 -1.79
C LYS A 255 23.55 4.37 -0.46
N HIS A 256 24.47 4.75 0.41
CA HIS A 256 24.13 5.50 1.62
C HIS A 256 23.96 6.98 1.25
N LYS A 257 22.79 7.55 1.52
CA LYS A 257 22.71 9.01 1.65
C LYS A 257 23.49 9.40 2.91
N VAL A 258 24.61 10.10 2.72
CA VAL A 258 25.20 10.88 3.80
C VAL A 258 24.13 11.91 4.18
N LYS A 259 23.56 11.81 5.39
CA LYS A 259 22.74 12.90 5.95
C LYS A 259 23.62 14.15 5.86
N LYS A 260 23.26 15.11 5.01
CA LYS A 260 23.80 16.47 5.17
C LYS A 260 23.40 16.89 6.58
N SER A 261 24.38 16.99 7.48
CA SER A 261 24.20 17.59 8.79
C SER A 261 23.53 18.95 8.58
N GLY A 262 22.32 19.11 9.12
CA GLY A 262 21.45 20.22 8.80
C GLY A 262 22.12 21.56 9.13
N VAL A 263 22.44 22.32 8.09
CA VAL A 263 22.70 23.76 8.25
C VAL A 263 21.41 24.36 8.79
N GLY A 264 21.47 25.01 9.95
CA GLY A 264 20.33 25.74 10.50
C GLY A 264 19.38 24.95 11.40
N ALA A 265 19.80 23.84 12.02
CA ALA A 265 18.97 23.08 12.97
C ALA A 265 18.31 23.94 14.07
N TYR A 266 19.02 24.97 14.56
CA TYR A 266 18.47 25.93 15.50
C TYR A 266 17.38 26.81 14.86
N PHE A 267 17.63 27.31 13.64
CA PHE A 267 16.68 28.11 12.89
C PHE A 267 15.41 27.32 12.55
N THR A 268 15.55 26.05 12.15
CA THR A 268 14.41 25.18 11.86
C THR A 268 13.58 24.93 13.11
N GLU A 269 14.20 24.69 14.27
CA GLU A 269 13.44 24.58 15.53
C GLU A 269 12.72 25.89 15.91
N MET A 270 13.31 27.06 15.64
CA MET A 270 12.61 28.34 15.83
C MET A 270 11.41 28.47 14.90
N VAL A 271 11.56 28.10 13.62
CA VAL A 271 10.46 28.10 12.65
C VAL A 271 9.35 27.15 13.09
N ARG A 272 9.69 25.94 13.56
CA ARG A 272 8.74 24.96 14.10
C ARG A 272 7.94 25.54 15.26
N LYS A 273 8.62 26.12 16.27
CA LYS A 273 7.95 26.73 17.43
C LYS A 273 7.06 27.90 17.04
N TYR A 274 7.56 28.80 16.19
CA TYR A 274 6.80 29.96 15.74
C TYR A 274 5.49 29.57 15.02
N ILE A 275 5.55 28.57 14.14
CA ILE A 275 4.36 28.10 13.43
C ILE A 275 3.42 27.36 14.39
N ALA A 276 3.94 26.49 15.26
CA ALA A 276 3.15 25.75 16.24
C ALA A 276 2.38 26.70 17.19
N ASP A 277 3.05 27.73 17.72
CA ASP A 277 2.45 28.69 18.65
C ASP A 277 1.37 29.56 17.99
N ARG A 278 1.48 29.82 16.69
CA ARG A 278 0.61 30.77 15.98
C ARG A 278 -0.51 30.11 15.17
N TYR A 279 -0.30 28.89 14.70
CA TYR A 279 -1.20 28.18 13.78
C TYR A 279 -1.53 26.75 14.22
N GLY A 280 -0.95 26.26 15.33
CA GLY A 280 -1.08 24.88 15.78
C GLY A 280 -0.09 23.93 15.08
N ASP A 281 0.24 22.82 15.75
CA ASP A 281 1.20 21.84 15.22
C ASP A 281 0.69 21.16 13.93
N GLU A 282 -0.62 20.99 13.76
CA GLU A 282 -1.17 20.24 12.62
C GLU A 282 -0.84 20.87 11.27
N LEU A 283 -0.85 22.20 11.16
CA LEU A 283 -0.53 22.91 9.92
C LEU A 283 0.89 22.59 9.44
N LEU A 284 1.84 22.47 10.36
CA LEU A 284 3.25 22.24 10.00
C LEU A 284 3.47 20.81 9.47
N TYR A 285 2.74 19.84 10.01
CA TYR A 285 2.98 18.42 9.79
C TYR A 285 2.05 17.75 8.76
N HIS A 286 0.97 18.44 8.37
CA HIS A 286 0.00 17.94 7.39
C HIS A 286 -0.04 18.72 6.06
N GLY A 287 0.66 19.85 5.96
CA GLY A 287 0.79 20.64 4.73
C GLY A 287 -0.29 21.70 4.57
#